data_AF-A0A846T5J3-F1
#
_entry.id   AF-A0A846T5J3-F1
#
_cell.length_a   1.000
_cell.length_b   1.000
_cell.length_c   1.000
_cell.angle_alpha   90.00
_cell.angle_beta   90.00
_cell.angle_gamma   90.00
#
_symmetry.space_group_name_H-M   'P 1'
#
loop_
_entity.id
_entity.type
_entity.pdbx_description
1 polymer ?
#
loop_
_entity_poly.entity_id
_entity_poly.type
_entity_poly.pdbx_seq_one_letter_code
_entity_poly.pdbx_strand_id
1 'polypeptide(L)'
;MGSNKNDRIESLEQLEIPESIYQFIGEIPHKSITTEAEEQVEEDWNRFQRYTRKQKTVIIKKRMTILSLSAAAVLGLFISTAFVSPAVAQVASHIPYLNLIFENKIQVKTLENEIYQAIMDKNFKNIALHVNRKEKYIEAMVFNTEEYYKEMKTPIKDMISEILNDRNEGDYEIRVANDPETAVQWSKIDVETDKKIAEVEKTVYEVLGKYHYDSPRHTSGISVDRVNLELPVNEPNIKKIPLEIKELLKQRDLGDLEVKVYTYDPGLEERGGKFMKIFDSIAIGLKAKPEYKIDSVGFSNNKKEHFYISIQLVLESTDPDIEEVVESIEKTVQDFLESDDALTSIQDEKYQVVISSSDKKKMKVISN
;
A
#
# COMPACT_ATOMS: atom_id res chain seq x y z
N MET A 1 -32.27 -42.91 -11.26
CA MET A 1 -33.60 -43.01 -11.89
C MET A 1 -33.75 -41.83 -12.84
N GLY A 2 -33.56 -42.07 -14.14
CA GLY A 2 -33.72 -41.05 -15.18
C GLY A 2 -35.19 -40.89 -15.53
N SER A 3 -35.67 -39.64 -15.58
CA SER A 3 -36.99 -39.31 -16.11
C SER A 3 -36.85 -38.96 -17.59
N ASN A 4 -37.50 -39.76 -18.43
CA ASN A 4 -37.55 -39.60 -19.87
C ASN A 4 -38.23 -38.28 -20.25
N LYS A 5 -37.50 -37.43 -20.97
CA LYS A 5 -38.07 -36.49 -21.93
C LYS A 5 -38.40 -37.28 -23.19
N ASN A 6 -39.67 -37.34 -23.57
CA ASN A 6 -40.12 -37.29 -24.96
C ASN A 6 -41.64 -37.25 -24.95
N ASP A 7 -42.17 -36.09 -25.35
CA ASP A 7 -43.38 -35.91 -26.15
C ASP A 7 -43.52 -34.41 -26.38
N ARG A 8 -42.71 -33.90 -27.31
CA ARG A 8 -42.92 -32.58 -27.91
C ARG A 8 -43.55 -32.82 -29.26
N ILE A 9 -44.77 -32.34 -29.44
CA ILE A 9 -45.44 -32.24 -30.74
C ILE A 9 -44.60 -31.27 -31.58
N GLU A 10 -43.99 -31.76 -32.66
CA GLU A 10 -42.97 -31.02 -33.44
C GLU A 10 -43.55 -30.08 -34.51
N SER A 11 -44.87 -30.08 -34.78
CA SER A 11 -45.48 -29.04 -35.61
C SER A 11 -46.97 -28.84 -35.31
N LEU A 12 -47.46 -27.60 -35.50
CA LEU A 12 -48.87 -27.23 -35.36
C LEU A 12 -49.77 -27.87 -36.43
N GLU A 13 -49.18 -28.48 -37.46
CA GLU A 13 -49.90 -29.10 -38.59
C GLU A 13 -50.53 -30.45 -38.23
N GLN A 14 -50.15 -31.04 -37.08
CA GLN A 14 -50.71 -32.31 -36.59
C GLN A 14 -51.94 -32.15 -35.69
N LEU A 15 -52.39 -30.92 -35.44
CA LEU A 15 -53.62 -30.68 -34.69
C LEU A 15 -54.82 -30.82 -35.63
N GLU A 16 -55.60 -31.90 -35.44
CA GLU A 16 -56.94 -31.99 -36.03
C GLU A 16 -57.80 -30.87 -35.44
N ILE A 17 -58.02 -29.82 -36.23
CA ILE A 17 -58.90 -28.72 -35.85
C ILE A 17 -60.34 -29.24 -35.93
N PRO A 18 -61.09 -29.25 -34.82
CA PRO A 18 -62.48 -29.71 -34.83
C PRO A 18 -63.32 -28.85 -35.77
N GLU A 19 -64.24 -29.48 -36.51
CA GLU A 19 -65.17 -28.82 -37.43
C GLU A 19 -65.91 -27.63 -36.79
N SER A 20 -66.14 -27.69 -35.47
CA SER A 20 -66.79 -26.64 -34.68
C SER A 20 -66.00 -25.33 -34.65
N ILE A 21 -64.67 -25.36 -34.78
CA ILE A 21 -63.84 -24.16 -34.88
C ILE A 21 -64.01 -23.49 -36.24
N TYR A 22 -64.15 -24.27 -37.33
CA TYR A 22 -64.44 -23.71 -38.64
C TYR A 22 -65.84 -23.10 -38.70
N GLN A 23 -66.83 -23.74 -38.07
CA GLN A 23 -68.17 -23.16 -37.91
C GLN A 23 -68.13 -21.86 -37.09
N PHE A 24 -67.40 -21.85 -35.98
CA PHE A 24 -67.25 -20.65 -35.16
C PHE A 24 -66.61 -19.49 -35.94
N ILE A 25 -65.51 -19.74 -36.69
CA ILE A 25 -64.87 -18.72 -37.52
C ILE A 25 -65.82 -18.19 -38.60
N GLY A 26 -66.64 -19.05 -39.20
CA GLY A 26 -67.65 -18.66 -40.18
C GLY A 26 -68.83 -17.87 -39.58
N GLU A 27 -69.09 -18.02 -38.29
CA GLU A 27 -70.15 -17.29 -37.56
C GLU A 27 -69.67 -15.96 -36.97
N ILE A 28 -68.36 -15.69 -36.94
CA ILE A 28 -67.85 -14.38 -36.52
C ILE A 28 -68.30 -13.34 -37.55
N PRO A 29 -69.13 -12.36 -37.18
CA PRO A 29 -69.53 -11.30 -38.11
C PRO A 29 -68.26 -10.58 -38.59
N HIS A 30 -68.05 -10.52 -39.90
CA HIS A 30 -67.00 -9.73 -40.56
C HIS A 30 -67.26 -8.22 -40.40
N LYS A 31 -67.33 -7.74 -39.17
CA LYS A 31 -67.18 -6.32 -38.86
C LYS A 31 -65.70 -6.01 -38.95
N SER A 32 -65.34 -5.09 -39.83
CA SER A 32 -63.99 -4.52 -39.85
C SER A 32 -63.68 -4.00 -38.45
N ILE A 33 -62.62 -4.52 -37.85
CA ILE A 33 -62.07 -3.98 -36.61
C ILE A 33 -61.79 -2.50 -36.89
N THR A 34 -62.49 -1.61 -36.19
CA THR A 34 -62.27 -0.18 -36.35
C THR A 34 -60.95 0.18 -35.70
N THR A 35 -60.22 1.14 -36.27
CA THR A 35 -58.94 1.62 -35.72
C THR A 35 -59.06 2.05 -34.24
N GLU A 36 -60.22 2.56 -33.83
CA GLU A 36 -60.53 2.89 -32.42
C GLU A 36 -60.48 1.68 -31.48
N ALA A 37 -60.91 0.50 -31.94
CA ALA A 37 -60.87 -0.71 -31.11
C ALA A 37 -59.43 -1.21 -30.91
N GLU A 38 -58.57 -1.06 -31.92
CA GLU A 38 -57.14 -1.39 -31.83
C GLU A 38 -56.41 -0.43 -30.90
N GLU A 39 -56.66 0.88 -31.03
CA GLU A 39 -56.08 1.90 -30.16
C GLU A 39 -56.49 1.70 -28.70
N GLN A 40 -57.74 1.31 -28.44
CA GLN A 40 -58.23 1.08 -27.09
C GLN A 40 -57.59 -0.17 -26.44
N VAL A 41 -57.37 -1.24 -27.21
CA VAL A 41 -56.66 -2.44 -26.74
C VAL A 41 -55.19 -2.12 -26.45
N GLU A 42 -54.54 -1.33 -27.31
CA GLU A 42 -53.15 -0.89 -27.14
C GLU A 42 -53.00 0.00 -25.88
N GLU A 43 -53.94 0.93 -25.64
CA GLU A 43 -53.96 1.76 -24.44
C GLU A 43 -54.13 0.93 -23.16
N ASP A 44 -55.08 0.00 -23.15
CA ASP A 44 -55.36 -0.85 -22.00
C ASP A 44 -54.18 -1.78 -21.69
N TRP A 45 -53.54 -2.32 -22.72
CA TRP A 45 -52.32 -3.13 -22.58
C TRP A 45 -51.17 -2.31 -22.00
N ASN A 46 -50.95 -1.09 -22.50
CA ASN A 46 -49.92 -0.19 -22.01
C ASN A 46 -50.19 0.30 -20.57
N ARG A 47 -51.46 0.44 -20.17
CA ARG A 47 -51.86 0.75 -18.79
C ARG A 47 -51.59 -0.43 -17.87
N PHE A 48 -51.91 -1.66 -18.28
CA PHE A 48 -51.62 -2.87 -17.53
C PHE A 48 -50.11 -3.11 -17.32
N GLN A 49 -49.30 -2.92 -18.36
CA GLN A 49 -47.83 -3.04 -18.24
C GLN A 49 -47.22 -1.98 -17.31
N ARG A 50 -47.72 -0.75 -17.34
CA ARG A 50 -47.27 0.32 -16.43
C ARG A 50 -47.62 0.01 -14.97
N TYR A 51 -48.80 -0.55 -14.71
CA TYR A 51 -49.25 -0.91 -13.37
C TYR A 51 -48.43 -2.08 -12.78
N THR A 52 -48.18 -3.11 -13.57
CA THR A 52 -47.38 -4.28 -13.18
C THR A 52 -45.89 -3.95 -12.97
N ARG A 53 -45.30 -3.05 -13.77
CA ARG A 53 -43.93 -2.57 -13.56
C ARG A 53 -43.77 -1.73 -12.28
N LYS A 54 -44.75 -0.87 -11.96
CA LYS A 54 -44.77 -0.09 -10.70
C LYS A 54 -44.92 -0.98 -9.47
N GLN A 55 -45.78 -2.00 -9.51
CA GLN A 55 -45.89 -2.96 -8.40
C GLN A 55 -44.61 -3.78 -8.18
N LYS A 56 -43.97 -4.27 -9.26
CA LYS A 56 -42.69 -5.00 -9.14
C LYS A 56 -41.57 -4.15 -8.53
N THR A 57 -41.45 -2.88 -8.91
CA THR A 57 -40.42 -1.98 -8.35
C THR A 57 -40.67 -1.64 -6.88
N VAL A 58 -41.93 -1.47 -6.44
CA VAL A 58 -42.26 -1.26 -5.02
C VAL A 58 -41.95 -2.51 -4.18
N ILE A 59 -42.25 -3.70 -4.68
CA ILE A 59 -41.95 -4.96 -3.99
C ILE A 59 -40.44 -5.19 -3.88
N ILE A 60 -39.68 -4.93 -4.96
CA ILE A 60 -38.21 -5.05 -4.95
C ILE A 60 -37.58 -4.02 -3.99
N LYS A 61 -38.03 -2.76 -4.01
CA LYS A 61 -37.56 -1.74 -3.07
C LYS A 61 -37.84 -2.12 -1.61
N LYS A 62 -39.05 -2.59 -1.29
CA LYS A 62 -39.37 -3.08 0.07
C LYS A 62 -38.49 -4.25 0.49
N ARG A 63 -38.22 -5.21 -0.41
CA ARG A 63 -37.30 -6.33 -0.14
C ARG A 63 -35.86 -5.88 0.05
N MET A 64 -35.38 -4.92 -0.74
CA MET A 64 -34.04 -4.33 -0.56
C MET A 64 -33.92 -3.53 0.74
N THR A 65 -34.94 -2.76 1.12
CA THR A 65 -34.94 -2.03 2.40
C THR A 65 -34.92 -3.00 3.58
N ILE A 66 -35.70 -4.09 3.53
CA ILE A 66 -35.69 -5.14 4.57
C ILE A 66 -34.32 -5.83 4.60
N LEU A 67 -33.76 -6.22 3.45
CA LEU A 67 -32.42 -6.82 3.38
C LEU A 67 -31.33 -5.90 3.90
N SER A 68 -31.40 -4.60 3.59
CA SER A 68 -30.48 -3.58 4.09
C SER A 68 -30.61 -3.41 5.61
N LEU A 69 -31.83 -3.34 6.14
CA LEU A 69 -32.07 -3.24 7.58
C LEU A 69 -31.60 -4.50 8.32
N SER A 70 -31.86 -5.68 7.76
CA SER A 70 -31.40 -6.95 8.29
C SER A 70 -29.88 -7.08 8.24
N ALA A 71 -29.24 -6.68 7.14
CA ALA A 71 -27.78 -6.67 7.03
C ALA A 71 -27.16 -5.68 8.02
N ALA A 72 -27.72 -4.48 8.16
CA ALA A 72 -27.27 -3.49 9.14
C ALA A 72 -27.47 -3.98 10.58
N ALA A 73 -28.58 -4.66 10.87
CA ALA A 73 -28.84 -5.26 12.18
C ALA A 73 -27.89 -6.42 12.46
N VAL A 74 -27.60 -7.29 11.48
CA VAL A 74 -26.63 -8.38 11.62
C VAL A 74 -25.22 -7.83 11.81
N LEU A 75 -24.80 -6.84 11.03
CA LEU A 75 -23.49 -6.19 11.19
C LEU A 75 -23.40 -5.44 12.53
N GLY A 76 -24.45 -4.72 12.93
CA GLY A 76 -24.52 -4.05 14.23
C GLY A 76 -24.46 -5.04 15.40
N LEU A 77 -25.17 -6.17 15.30
CA LEU A 77 -25.09 -7.25 16.26
C LEU A 77 -23.68 -7.87 16.27
N PHE A 78 -23.06 -8.11 15.11
CA PHE A 78 -21.72 -8.66 14.99
C PHE A 78 -20.65 -7.74 15.60
N ILE A 79 -20.75 -6.43 15.37
CA ILE A 79 -19.86 -5.42 15.96
C ILE A 79 -20.09 -5.37 17.47
N SER A 80 -21.36 -5.36 17.93
CA SER A 80 -21.66 -5.35 19.37
C SER A 80 -21.22 -6.62 20.10
N THR A 81 -21.27 -7.80 19.46
CA THR A 81 -20.82 -9.05 20.07
C THR A 81 -19.30 -9.18 20.04
N ALA A 82 -18.60 -8.59 19.07
CA ALA A 82 -17.14 -8.54 19.06
C ALA A 82 -16.56 -7.77 20.26
N PHE A 83 -17.27 -6.75 20.77
CA PHE A 83 -16.86 -6.00 21.97
C PHE A 83 -17.32 -6.61 23.30
N VAL A 84 -18.24 -7.57 23.29
CA VAL A 84 -18.88 -8.11 24.52
C VAL A 84 -18.59 -9.60 24.73
N SER A 85 -18.17 -10.33 23.69
CA SER A 85 -17.88 -11.76 23.78
C SER A 85 -16.38 -12.04 23.65
N PRO A 86 -15.72 -12.52 24.73
CA PRO A 86 -14.34 -12.99 24.67
C PRO A 86 -14.09 -14.02 23.56
N ALA A 87 -15.09 -14.86 23.24
CA ALA A 87 -14.96 -15.88 22.19
C ALA A 87 -14.87 -15.29 20.78
N VAL A 88 -15.61 -14.21 20.48
CA VAL A 88 -15.55 -13.54 19.17
C VAL A 88 -14.29 -12.69 19.06
N ALA A 89 -13.90 -11.99 20.13
CA ALA A 89 -12.62 -11.30 20.22
C ALA A 89 -11.45 -12.27 20.01
N GLN A 90 -11.54 -13.47 20.60
CA GLN A 90 -10.58 -14.54 20.40
C GLN A 90 -10.57 -15.02 18.95
N VAL A 91 -11.71 -15.23 18.27
CA VAL A 91 -11.68 -15.62 16.84
C VAL A 91 -11.13 -14.50 15.94
N ALA A 92 -11.49 -13.24 16.20
CA ALA A 92 -10.98 -12.09 15.46
C ALA A 92 -9.48 -11.86 15.68
N SER A 93 -8.94 -12.20 16.86
CA SER A 93 -7.50 -12.13 17.15
C SER A 93 -6.68 -13.17 16.38
N HIS A 94 -7.30 -14.22 15.84
CA HIS A 94 -6.64 -15.23 15.00
C HIS A 94 -6.69 -14.90 13.49
N ILE A 95 -7.29 -13.77 13.07
CA ILE A 95 -7.18 -13.36 11.67
C ILE A 95 -5.71 -13.00 11.43
N PRO A 96 -5.01 -13.68 10.49
CA PRO A 96 -3.58 -13.47 10.25
C PRO A 96 -3.38 -12.17 9.46
N TYR A 97 -3.68 -11.04 10.09
CA TYR A 97 -3.70 -9.73 9.44
C TYR A 97 -2.30 -9.30 8.99
N LEU A 98 -1.23 -9.80 9.62
CA LEU A 98 0.13 -9.63 9.13
C LEU A 98 0.32 -10.28 7.74
N ASN A 99 -0.28 -11.45 7.47
CA ASN A 99 -0.28 -12.05 6.13
C ASN A 99 -1.02 -11.14 5.14
N LEU A 100 -2.14 -10.55 5.54
CA LEU A 100 -2.90 -9.64 4.68
C LEU A 100 -2.10 -8.38 4.31
N ILE A 101 -1.28 -7.85 5.23
CA ILE A 101 -0.36 -6.75 4.95
C ILE A 101 0.78 -7.23 4.04
N PHE A 102 1.40 -8.37 4.35
CA PHE A 102 2.52 -8.95 3.60
C PHE A 102 2.17 -9.26 2.14
N GLU A 103 0.98 -9.82 1.90
CA GLU A 103 0.44 -10.11 0.58
C GLU A 103 -0.09 -8.86 -0.15
N ASN A 104 0.04 -7.66 0.44
CA ASN A 104 -0.52 -6.39 -0.05
C ASN A 104 -2.05 -6.42 -0.24
N LYS A 105 -2.76 -7.32 0.43
CA LYS A 105 -4.24 -7.35 0.44
C LYS A 105 -4.82 -6.19 1.24
N ILE A 106 -4.05 -5.63 2.17
CA ILE A 106 -4.35 -4.40 2.89
C ILE A 106 -3.21 -3.41 2.60
N GLN A 107 -3.52 -2.30 1.95
CA GLN A 107 -2.54 -1.21 1.79
C GLN A 107 -2.45 -0.45 3.11
N VAL A 108 -1.26 -0.44 3.71
CA VAL A 108 -0.96 0.45 4.82
C VAL A 108 0.18 1.35 4.40
N LYS A 109 -0.10 2.64 4.23
CA LYS A 109 0.93 3.62 3.87
C LYS A 109 1.58 4.16 5.15
N THR A 110 2.90 4.32 5.11
CA THR A 110 3.63 5.01 6.17
C THR A 110 3.26 6.49 6.14
N LEU A 111 3.40 7.17 7.29
CA LEU A 111 3.17 8.62 7.40
C LEU A 111 4.02 9.39 6.39
N GLU A 112 5.29 9.03 6.26
CA GLU A 112 6.24 9.62 5.31
C GLU A 112 5.76 9.45 3.87
N ASN A 113 5.27 8.26 3.49
CA ASN A 113 4.76 8.01 2.15
C ASN A 113 3.47 8.76 1.88
N GLU A 114 2.56 8.87 2.85
CA GLU A 114 1.33 9.65 2.69
C GLU A 114 1.63 11.13 2.48
N ILE A 115 2.53 11.71 3.29
CA ILE A 115 2.94 13.11 3.13
C ILE A 115 3.65 13.31 1.79
N TYR A 116 4.55 12.41 1.40
CA TYR A 116 5.27 12.51 0.13
C TYR A 116 4.32 12.43 -1.07
N GLN A 117 3.36 11.52 -1.06
CA GLN A 117 2.34 11.42 -2.11
C GLN A 117 1.47 12.68 -2.15
N ALA A 118 1.05 13.21 -0.99
CA ALA A 118 0.27 14.45 -0.94
C ALA A 118 1.05 15.67 -1.46
N ILE A 119 2.37 15.74 -1.22
CA ILE A 119 3.27 16.74 -1.80
C ILE A 119 3.25 16.66 -3.34
N MET A 120 3.37 15.44 -3.89
CA MET A 120 3.34 15.21 -5.33
C MET A 120 1.96 15.51 -5.95
N ASP A 121 0.88 15.05 -5.33
CA ASP A 121 -0.50 15.25 -5.80
C ASP A 121 -0.88 16.73 -5.84
N LYS A 122 -0.42 17.51 -4.85
CA LYS A 122 -0.60 18.97 -4.81
C LYS A 122 0.44 19.73 -5.63
N ASN A 123 1.36 19.03 -6.29
CA ASN A 123 2.41 19.59 -7.14
C ASN A 123 3.28 20.64 -6.42
N PHE A 124 3.54 20.41 -5.13
CA PHE A 124 4.48 21.24 -4.39
C PHE A 124 5.91 20.95 -4.85
N LYS A 125 6.70 22.00 -5.05
CA LYS A 125 8.01 21.90 -5.71
C LYS A 125 9.15 21.99 -4.72
N ASN A 126 10.17 21.16 -4.94
CA ASN A 126 11.46 21.21 -4.25
C ASN A 126 11.32 21.20 -2.72
N ILE A 127 10.53 20.26 -2.20
CA ILE A 127 10.37 20.05 -0.76
C ILE A 127 11.16 18.81 -0.35
N ALA A 128 12.05 18.96 0.63
CA ALA A 128 12.55 17.82 1.40
C ALA A 128 11.72 17.64 2.66
N LEU A 129 11.48 16.37 3.01
CA LEU A 129 10.73 15.98 4.18
C LEU A 129 11.64 15.23 5.15
N HIS A 130 11.59 15.62 6.42
CA HIS A 130 12.18 14.89 7.53
C HIS A 130 11.12 14.61 8.60
N VAL A 131 10.99 13.35 9.01
CA VAL A 131 10.07 12.94 10.08
C VAL A 131 10.89 12.40 11.24
N ASN A 132 10.85 13.10 12.37
CA ASN A 132 11.49 12.67 13.60
C ASN A 132 10.44 12.13 14.57
N ARG A 133 10.35 10.80 14.65
CA ARG A 133 9.35 10.10 15.45
C ARG A 133 9.64 10.15 16.95
N LYS A 134 10.91 10.28 17.34
CA LYS A 134 11.33 10.31 18.74
C LYS A 134 11.00 11.64 19.41
N GLU A 135 11.32 12.73 18.71
CA GLU A 135 11.07 14.10 19.19
C GLU A 135 9.69 14.63 18.73
N LYS A 136 8.94 13.83 17.97
CA LYS A 136 7.61 14.13 17.44
C LYS A 136 7.57 15.47 16.70
N TYR A 137 8.41 15.63 15.69
CA TYR A 137 8.28 16.74 14.76
C TYR A 137 8.46 16.30 13.31
N ILE A 138 7.85 17.07 12.42
CA ILE A 138 7.96 16.94 10.97
C ILE A 138 8.53 18.25 10.44
N GLU A 139 9.61 18.17 9.69
CA GLU A 139 10.21 19.30 9.01
C GLU A 139 10.05 19.17 7.49
N ALA A 140 9.39 20.16 6.90
CA ALA A 140 9.31 20.35 5.46
C ALA A 140 10.19 21.54 5.06
N MET A 141 11.28 21.25 4.35
CA MET A 141 12.25 22.24 3.90
C MET A 141 11.96 22.60 2.43
N VAL A 142 11.62 23.87 2.19
CA VAL A 142 11.26 24.37 0.85
C VAL A 142 12.50 25.01 0.20
N PHE A 143 13.02 24.38 -0.85
CA PHE A 143 14.14 24.87 -1.66
C PHE A 143 13.62 25.66 -2.87
N ASN A 144 13.07 26.84 -2.61
CA ASN A 144 12.55 27.73 -3.64
C ASN A 144 12.67 29.21 -3.21
N THR A 145 12.22 30.11 -4.08
CA THR A 145 12.14 31.56 -3.82
C THR A 145 11.43 31.86 -2.49
N GLU A 146 11.82 32.96 -1.86
CA GLU A 146 11.20 33.41 -0.60
C GLU A 146 9.70 33.69 -0.80
N GLU A 147 9.31 34.17 -1.97
CA GLU A 147 7.92 34.36 -2.39
C GLU A 147 7.15 33.04 -2.40
N TYR A 148 7.68 32.01 -3.08
CA TYR A 148 7.05 30.69 -3.11
C TYR A 148 6.93 30.07 -1.72
N TYR A 149 7.99 30.21 -0.89
CA TYR A 149 7.93 29.76 0.50
C TYR A 149 6.81 30.46 1.28
N LYS A 150 6.72 31.79 1.22
CA LYS A 150 5.68 32.56 1.93
C LYS A 150 4.28 32.14 1.51
N GLU A 151 4.08 31.87 0.22
CA GLU A 151 2.80 31.42 -0.34
C GLU A 151 2.46 29.99 0.12
N MET A 152 3.43 29.07 0.08
CA MET A 152 3.19 27.63 0.27
C MET A 152 3.36 27.16 1.70
N LYS A 153 3.96 27.96 2.59
CA LYS A 153 4.21 27.60 4.00
C LYS A 153 2.97 27.08 4.71
N THR A 154 1.86 27.82 4.61
CA THR A 154 0.59 27.46 5.25
C THR A 154 -0.07 26.26 4.57
N PRO A 155 -0.25 26.23 3.22
CA PRO A 155 -0.76 25.05 2.52
C PRO A 155 -0.02 23.73 2.83
N ILE A 156 1.31 23.77 2.91
CA ILE A 156 2.12 22.58 3.25
C ILE A 156 1.84 22.15 4.70
N LYS A 157 1.83 23.11 5.64
CA LYS A 157 1.57 22.82 7.06
C LYS A 157 0.17 22.24 7.26
N ASP A 158 -0.84 22.81 6.62
CA ASP A 158 -2.23 22.37 6.74
C ASP A 158 -2.42 20.97 6.17
N MET A 159 -1.81 20.67 5.01
CA MET A 159 -1.83 19.33 4.41
C MET A 159 -1.21 18.28 5.33
N ILE A 160 -0.05 18.56 5.93
CA ILE A 160 0.58 17.63 6.88
C ILE A 160 -0.31 17.46 8.13
N SER A 161 -0.91 18.54 8.61
CA SER A 161 -1.80 18.50 9.77
C SER A 161 -3.06 17.67 9.52
N GLU A 162 -3.63 17.74 8.33
CA GLU A 162 -4.80 16.95 7.93
C GLU A 162 -4.49 15.45 7.96
N ILE A 163 -3.36 15.05 7.36
CA ILE A 163 -2.89 13.66 7.38
C ILE A 163 -2.68 13.15 8.82
N LEU A 164 -2.05 13.97 9.68
CA LEU A 164 -1.84 13.59 11.08
C LEU A 164 -3.15 13.45 11.86
N ASN A 165 -4.11 14.34 11.63
CA ASN A 165 -5.42 14.28 12.27
C ASN A 165 -6.20 13.03 11.84
N ASP A 166 -6.20 12.71 10.54
CA ASP A 166 -6.85 11.50 10.01
C ASP A 166 -6.28 10.21 10.60
N ARG A 167 -5.01 10.24 11.01
CA ARG A 167 -4.32 9.13 11.68
C ARG A 167 -4.44 9.13 13.21
N ASN A 168 -5.11 10.11 13.81
CA ASN A 168 -5.05 10.37 15.26
C ASN A 168 -3.61 10.55 15.79
N GLU A 169 -2.69 11.07 14.97
CA GLU A 169 -1.29 11.37 15.30
C GLU A 169 -1.05 12.90 15.42
N GLY A 170 -2.04 13.66 15.89
CA GLY A 170 -2.03 15.13 15.91
C GLY A 170 -1.05 15.80 16.89
N ASP A 171 -0.18 15.04 17.56
CA ASP A 171 0.77 15.52 18.57
C ASP A 171 2.16 15.87 18.01
N TYR A 172 2.37 15.72 16.70
CA TYR A 172 3.60 16.14 16.04
C TYR A 172 3.67 17.67 15.88
N GLU A 173 4.83 18.25 16.17
CA GLU A 173 5.16 19.62 15.79
C GLU A 173 5.46 19.71 14.29
N ILE A 174 4.73 20.55 13.54
CA ILE A 174 4.97 20.74 12.10
C ILE A 174 5.78 22.02 11.87
N ARG A 175 6.99 21.86 11.34
CA ARG A 175 7.92 22.92 10.98
C ARG A 175 8.01 23.04 9.47
N VAL A 176 7.75 24.23 8.94
CA VAL A 176 7.94 24.52 7.51
C VAL A 176 8.99 25.63 7.40
N ALA A 177 10.16 25.24 6.93
CA ALA A 177 11.34 26.07 6.86
C ALA A 177 11.71 26.37 5.40
N ASN A 178 12.39 27.50 5.20
CA ASN A 178 13.08 27.83 3.98
C ASN A 178 14.49 28.25 4.38
N ASP A 179 15.45 27.76 3.61
CA ASP A 179 16.82 28.22 3.67
C ASP A 179 17.08 28.98 2.36
N PRO A 180 17.04 30.33 2.37
CA PRO A 180 17.27 31.13 1.17
C PRO A 180 18.65 30.91 0.56
N GLU A 181 19.68 30.59 1.35
CA GLU A 181 21.03 30.34 0.84
C GLU A 181 21.09 29.01 0.12
N THR A 182 20.53 27.96 0.71
CA THR A 182 20.42 26.64 0.07
C THR A 182 19.46 26.67 -1.11
N ALA A 183 18.36 27.43 -1.06
CA ALA A 183 17.47 27.65 -2.20
C ALA A 183 18.17 28.41 -3.33
N VAL A 184 19.01 29.41 -3.01
CA VAL A 184 19.85 30.09 -3.99
C VAL A 184 20.88 29.12 -4.57
N GLN A 185 21.53 28.26 -3.79
CA GLN A 185 22.44 27.23 -4.30
C GLN A 185 21.74 26.20 -5.20
N TRP A 186 20.54 25.73 -4.81
CA TRP A 186 19.70 24.85 -5.63
C TRP A 186 19.19 25.55 -6.90
N SER A 187 18.91 26.85 -6.85
CA SER A 187 18.54 27.66 -8.03
C SER A 187 19.75 28.04 -8.90
N LYS A 188 20.97 27.97 -8.32
CA LYS A 188 22.29 28.13 -8.96
C LYS A 188 22.88 26.81 -9.45
N ILE A 189 22.11 25.72 -9.42
CA ILE A 189 22.33 24.62 -10.35
C ILE A 189 22.11 25.23 -11.74
N ASP A 190 23.17 25.86 -12.24
CA ASP A 190 23.27 26.49 -13.53
C ASP A 190 23.09 25.37 -14.56
N VAL A 191 22.41 25.66 -15.67
CA VAL A 191 22.32 24.76 -16.82
C VAL A 191 23.71 24.24 -17.19
N GLU A 192 24.75 25.05 -17.00
CA GLU A 192 26.15 24.64 -17.23
C GLU A 192 26.70 23.67 -16.17
N THR A 193 26.32 23.84 -14.90
CA THR A 193 26.66 22.91 -13.81
C THR A 193 25.95 21.57 -14.01
N ASP A 194 24.67 21.59 -14.38
CA ASP A 194 23.90 20.39 -14.72
C ASP A 194 24.47 19.66 -15.93
N LYS A 195 24.82 20.39 -17.00
CA LYS A 195 25.51 19.79 -18.15
C LYS A 195 26.82 19.13 -17.73
N LYS A 196 27.62 19.81 -16.90
CA LYS A 196 28.88 19.26 -16.40
C LYS A 196 28.65 18.00 -15.56
N ILE A 197 27.67 18.01 -14.65
CA ILE A 197 27.31 16.83 -13.85
C ILE A 197 26.85 15.69 -14.76
N ALA A 198 26.01 15.97 -15.77
CA ALA A 198 25.54 14.97 -16.73
C ALA A 198 26.70 14.37 -17.56
N GLU A 199 27.70 15.19 -17.94
CA GLU A 199 28.90 14.71 -18.64
C GLU A 199 29.81 13.86 -17.73
N VAL A 200 29.96 14.25 -16.46
CA VAL A 200 30.65 13.45 -15.44
C VAL A 200 29.92 12.12 -15.25
N GLU A 201 28.61 12.15 -15.05
CA GLU A 201 27.75 10.98 -14.87
C GLU A 201 27.85 10.01 -16.05
N LYS A 202 27.74 10.53 -17.28
CA LYS A 202 27.94 9.74 -18.50
C LYS A 202 29.32 9.08 -18.53
N THR A 203 30.36 9.81 -18.13
CA THR A 203 31.74 9.30 -18.12
C THR A 203 31.93 8.22 -17.05
N VAL A 204 31.32 8.40 -15.88
CA VAL A 204 31.31 7.40 -14.80
C VAL A 204 30.62 6.12 -15.27
N TYR A 205 29.41 6.21 -15.85
CA TYR A 205 28.69 5.03 -16.34
C TYR A 205 29.35 4.35 -17.53
N GLU A 206 30.09 5.07 -18.38
CA GLU A 206 30.89 4.46 -19.43
C GLU A 206 32.00 3.56 -18.89
N VAL A 207 32.64 3.94 -17.77
CA VAL A 207 33.62 3.08 -17.12
C VAL A 207 32.92 1.94 -16.39
N LEU A 208 31.88 2.23 -15.59
CA LEU A 208 31.13 1.22 -14.84
C LEU A 208 30.53 0.13 -15.74
N GLY A 209 30.04 0.48 -16.93
CA GLY A 209 29.51 -0.47 -17.91
C GLY A 209 30.54 -1.47 -18.41
N LYS A 210 31.84 -1.13 -18.46
CA LYS A 210 32.93 -2.08 -18.78
C LYS A 210 33.07 -3.19 -17.74
N TYR A 211 32.56 -2.95 -16.53
CA TYR A 211 32.57 -3.86 -15.39
C TYR A 211 31.17 -4.41 -15.08
N HIS A 212 30.21 -4.24 -16.01
CA HIS A 212 28.82 -4.70 -15.88
C HIS A 212 28.02 -4.02 -14.75
N TYR A 213 28.35 -2.76 -14.45
CA TYR A 213 27.63 -1.92 -13.50
C TYR A 213 26.79 -0.85 -14.23
N ASP A 214 25.66 -1.26 -14.81
CA ASP A 214 24.80 -0.39 -15.63
C ASP A 214 23.66 0.28 -14.85
N SER A 215 23.69 0.21 -13.52
CA SER A 215 22.61 0.69 -12.64
C SER A 215 23.03 1.92 -11.83
N PRO A 216 22.15 2.93 -11.68
CA PRO A 216 22.41 4.08 -10.80
C PRO A 216 22.66 3.72 -9.33
N ARG A 217 22.27 2.52 -8.91
CA ARG A 217 22.56 1.97 -7.59
C ARG A 217 24.06 1.92 -7.25
N HIS A 218 24.94 1.84 -8.25
CA HIS A 218 26.38 1.77 -8.03
C HIS A 218 27.04 3.13 -7.79
N THR A 219 26.23 4.18 -7.62
CA THR A 219 26.67 5.54 -7.32
C THR A 219 25.78 6.12 -6.22
N SER A 220 26.37 6.54 -5.10
CA SER A 220 25.64 7.21 -3.99
C SER A 220 25.71 8.73 -4.04
N GLY A 221 26.29 9.28 -5.11
CA GLY A 221 26.29 10.71 -5.40
C GLY A 221 27.32 11.08 -6.45
N ILE A 222 26.92 11.94 -7.39
CA ILE A 222 27.80 12.55 -8.39
C ILE A 222 27.62 14.06 -8.33
N SER A 223 28.72 14.77 -8.21
CA SER A 223 28.78 16.23 -8.17
C SER A 223 29.95 16.74 -9.01
N VAL A 224 30.11 18.06 -9.09
CA VAL A 224 31.21 18.71 -9.82
C VAL A 224 32.59 18.49 -9.21
N ASP A 225 32.66 18.04 -7.97
CA ASP A 225 33.88 17.87 -7.17
C ASP A 225 34.10 16.41 -6.70
N ARG A 226 33.05 15.58 -6.67
CA ARG A 226 33.11 14.23 -6.10
C ARG A 226 32.24 13.23 -6.85
N VAL A 227 32.74 12.00 -6.92
CA VAL A 227 32.00 10.80 -7.33
C VAL A 227 32.07 9.78 -6.19
N ASN A 228 30.92 9.36 -5.68
CA ASN A 228 30.81 8.28 -4.72
C ASN A 228 30.34 7.01 -5.43
N LEU A 229 31.17 5.97 -5.40
CA LEU A 229 30.86 4.66 -5.95
C LEU A 229 30.42 3.71 -4.85
N GLU A 230 29.42 2.89 -5.15
CA GLU A 230 28.94 1.79 -4.31
C GLU A 230 29.23 0.47 -5.01
N LEU A 231 30.30 -0.21 -4.56
CA LEU A 231 30.78 -1.45 -5.18
C LEU A 231 30.67 -2.62 -4.20
N PRO A 232 30.45 -3.86 -4.66
CA PRO A 232 30.41 -4.99 -3.76
C PRO A 232 31.81 -5.26 -3.19
N VAL A 233 31.89 -5.69 -1.92
CA VAL A 233 33.15 -5.93 -1.21
C VAL A 233 34.06 -6.96 -1.88
N ASN A 234 33.49 -7.82 -2.74
CA ASN A 234 34.19 -8.83 -3.52
C ASN A 234 34.53 -8.38 -4.96
N GLU A 235 34.36 -7.10 -5.32
CA GLU A 235 34.74 -6.59 -6.64
C GLU A 235 36.26 -6.73 -6.90
N PRO A 236 36.69 -7.55 -7.88
CA PRO A 236 38.12 -7.77 -8.14
C PRO A 236 38.88 -6.52 -8.60
N ASN A 237 38.19 -5.57 -9.23
CA ASN A 237 38.76 -4.35 -9.81
C ASN A 237 38.53 -3.11 -8.93
N ILE A 238 38.27 -3.28 -7.63
CA ILE A 238 37.86 -2.20 -6.73
C ILE A 238 38.83 -1.02 -6.65
N LYS A 239 40.13 -1.27 -6.91
CA LYS A 239 41.16 -0.22 -7.00
C LYS A 239 41.33 0.35 -8.41
N LYS A 240 40.98 -0.41 -9.44
CA LYS A 240 41.18 -0.07 -10.86
C LYS A 240 40.07 0.83 -11.40
N ILE A 241 38.81 0.50 -11.07
CA ILE A 241 37.62 1.28 -11.47
C ILE A 241 37.76 2.78 -11.13
N PRO A 242 38.04 3.20 -9.87
CA PRO A 242 38.14 4.62 -9.54
C PRO A 242 39.32 5.32 -10.24
N LEU A 243 40.39 4.60 -10.58
CA LEU A 243 41.52 5.14 -11.35
C LEU A 243 41.12 5.40 -12.80
N GLU A 244 40.45 4.44 -13.45
CA GLU A 244 39.97 4.60 -14.83
C GLU A 244 38.95 5.74 -14.95
N ILE A 245 38.07 5.91 -13.96
CA ILE A 245 37.16 7.06 -13.90
C ILE A 245 37.95 8.37 -13.81
N LYS A 246 38.92 8.48 -12.89
CA LYS A 246 39.76 9.69 -12.77
C LYS A 246 40.53 9.99 -14.06
N GLU A 247 41.09 8.98 -14.70
CA GLU A 247 41.82 9.13 -15.96
C GLU A 247 40.89 9.62 -17.09
N LEU A 248 39.70 9.03 -17.23
CA LEU A 248 38.78 9.42 -18.29
C LEU A 248 38.16 10.80 -18.07
N LEU A 249 37.87 11.18 -16.82
CA LEU A 249 37.43 12.53 -16.47
C LEU A 249 38.50 13.58 -16.81
N LYS A 250 39.78 13.28 -16.55
CA LYS A 250 40.91 14.14 -16.93
C LYS A 250 41.08 14.25 -18.44
N GLN A 251 40.94 13.14 -19.18
CA GLN A 251 41.03 13.13 -20.64
C GLN A 251 39.93 13.96 -21.33
N ARG A 252 38.81 14.17 -20.65
CA ARG A 252 37.65 14.95 -21.15
C ARG A 252 37.60 16.38 -20.63
N ASP A 253 38.66 16.85 -19.96
CA ASP A 253 38.71 18.17 -19.34
C ASP A 253 37.55 18.44 -18.34
N LEU A 254 36.98 17.38 -17.74
CA LEU A 254 35.88 17.49 -16.78
C LEU A 254 36.36 17.83 -15.36
N GLY A 255 37.67 17.76 -15.12
CA GLY A 255 38.33 18.15 -13.88
C GLY A 255 38.96 16.97 -13.12
N ASP A 256 39.66 17.29 -12.03
CA ASP A 256 40.24 16.31 -11.12
C ASP A 256 39.30 16.09 -9.92
N LEU A 257 38.31 15.22 -10.11
CA LEU A 257 37.28 14.94 -9.11
C LEU A 257 37.77 13.90 -8.09
N GLU A 258 37.31 14.05 -6.84
CA GLU A 258 37.52 13.04 -5.82
C GLU A 258 36.61 11.83 -6.10
N VAL A 259 37.19 10.66 -6.39
CA VAL A 259 36.42 9.40 -6.52
C VAL A 259 36.58 8.58 -5.25
N LYS A 260 35.50 8.44 -4.48
CA LYS A 260 35.43 7.59 -3.28
C LYS A 260 34.74 6.29 -3.59
N VAL A 261 35.22 5.21 -2.97
CA VAL A 261 34.61 3.89 -3.07
C VAL A 261 34.09 3.50 -1.70
N TYR A 262 32.78 3.26 -1.65
CA TYR A 262 32.09 2.62 -0.56
C TYR A 262 31.80 1.17 -0.95
N THR A 263 31.82 0.29 0.05
CA THR A 263 31.62 -1.15 -0.18
C THR A 263 30.41 -1.66 0.56
N TYR A 264 29.66 -2.51 -0.11
CA TYR A 264 28.55 -3.26 0.49
C TYR A 264 28.78 -4.77 0.39
N ASP A 265 28.17 -5.55 1.28
CA ASP A 265 28.15 -7.01 1.20
C ASP A 265 26.89 -7.44 0.44
N PRO A 266 27.02 -8.04 -0.77
CA PRO A 266 25.86 -8.44 -1.57
C PRO A 266 24.95 -9.45 -0.86
N GLY A 267 25.52 -10.35 -0.06
CA GLY A 267 24.75 -11.34 0.67
C GLY A 267 23.93 -10.70 1.77
N LEU A 268 24.50 -9.74 2.51
CA LEU A 268 23.72 -8.95 3.46
C LEU A 268 22.62 -8.16 2.75
N GLU A 269 22.91 -7.55 1.62
CA GLU A 269 21.95 -6.70 0.93
C GLU A 269 20.76 -7.48 0.35
N GLU A 270 21.02 -8.60 -0.31
CA GLU A 270 19.97 -9.51 -0.81
C GLU A 270 19.08 -9.97 0.34
N ARG A 271 19.71 -10.41 1.44
CA ARG A 271 19.02 -10.84 2.65
C ARG A 271 18.19 -9.71 3.25
N GLY A 272 18.74 -8.50 3.31
CA GLY A 272 18.05 -7.30 3.79
C GLY A 272 16.80 -6.98 2.98
N GLY A 273 16.88 -7.08 1.65
CA GLY A 273 15.73 -6.89 0.77
C GLY A 273 14.62 -7.91 0.99
N LYS A 274 14.97 -9.19 1.20
CA LYS A 274 14.00 -10.25 1.54
C LYS A 274 13.29 -9.96 2.87
N PHE A 275 14.04 -9.59 3.90
CA PHE A 275 13.50 -9.36 5.23
C PHE A 275 12.81 -8.02 5.42
N MET A 276 13.04 -7.04 4.54
CA MET A 276 12.39 -5.75 4.65
C MET A 276 10.87 -5.89 4.61
N LYS A 277 10.32 -6.74 3.72
CA LYS A 277 8.86 -6.96 3.65
C LYS A 277 8.27 -7.60 4.91
N ILE A 278 9.03 -8.52 5.52
CA ILE A 278 8.66 -9.18 6.78
C ILE A 278 8.67 -8.15 7.91
N PHE A 279 9.75 -7.37 7.99
CA PHE A 279 9.89 -6.27 8.94
C PHE A 279 8.76 -5.26 8.79
N ASP A 280 8.47 -4.79 7.58
CA ASP A 280 7.42 -3.80 7.31
C ASP A 280 6.07 -4.33 7.77
N SER A 281 5.76 -5.60 7.46
CA SER A 281 4.49 -6.23 7.87
C SER A 281 4.35 -6.26 9.39
N ILE A 282 5.39 -6.70 10.11
CA ILE A 282 5.41 -6.71 11.58
C ILE A 282 5.31 -5.29 12.13
N ALA A 283 6.13 -4.35 11.64
CA ALA A 283 6.22 -2.99 12.16
C ALA A 283 4.91 -2.24 11.97
N ILE A 284 4.30 -2.33 10.79
CA ILE A 284 3.01 -1.74 10.46
C ILE A 284 1.91 -2.40 11.27
N GLY A 285 1.85 -3.74 11.23
CA GLY A 285 0.75 -4.48 11.79
C GLY A 285 0.67 -4.35 13.32
N LEU A 286 1.81 -4.46 14.01
CA LEU A 286 1.81 -4.29 15.46
C LEU A 286 1.46 -2.86 15.88
N LYS A 287 1.89 -1.84 15.13
CA LYS A 287 1.54 -0.44 15.41
C LYS A 287 0.07 -0.12 15.13
N ALA A 288 -0.57 -0.85 14.22
CA ALA A 288 -1.99 -0.69 13.94
C ALA A 288 -2.91 -1.18 15.09
N LYS A 289 -2.34 -1.82 16.12
CA LYS A 289 -3.06 -2.36 17.28
C LYS A 289 -2.71 -1.58 18.56
N PRO A 290 -3.52 -0.58 18.96
CA PRO A 290 -3.23 0.23 20.16
C PRO A 290 -3.13 -0.58 21.46
N GLU A 291 -3.74 -1.76 21.52
CA GLU A 291 -3.65 -2.70 22.64
C GLU A 291 -2.24 -3.26 22.84
N TYR A 292 -1.41 -3.31 21.80
CA TYR A 292 -0.03 -3.83 21.89
C TYR A 292 0.96 -2.84 22.51
N LYS A 293 0.56 -1.58 22.72
CA LYS A 293 1.39 -0.56 23.39
C LYS A 293 2.81 -0.47 22.82
N ILE A 294 2.93 -0.51 21.49
CA ILE A 294 4.21 -0.43 20.78
C ILE A 294 4.75 1.00 20.84
N ASP A 295 5.97 1.17 21.36
CA ASP A 295 6.74 2.41 21.26
C ASP A 295 7.49 2.46 19.93
N SER A 296 8.32 1.45 19.66
CA SER A 296 9.14 1.41 18.46
C SER A 296 9.37 -0.02 17.95
N VAL A 297 9.61 -0.14 16.64
CA VAL A 297 10.01 -1.38 15.98
C VAL A 297 11.25 -1.06 15.15
N GLY A 298 12.30 -1.86 15.30
CA GLY A 298 13.60 -1.65 14.66
C GLY A 298 14.04 -2.89 13.89
N PHE A 299 14.83 -2.65 12.84
CA PHE A 299 15.39 -3.68 11.98
C PHE A 299 16.91 -3.59 12.00
N SER A 300 17.58 -4.73 12.06
CA SER A 300 19.02 -4.81 11.86
C SER A 300 19.39 -6.04 11.04
N ASN A 301 20.25 -5.83 10.06
CA ASN A 301 20.77 -6.84 9.16
C ASN A 301 22.31 -6.80 9.10
N ASN A 302 22.94 -6.15 10.08
CA ASN A 302 24.39 -5.95 10.13
C ASN A 302 25.19 -7.20 10.52
N LYS A 303 24.53 -8.25 11.04
CA LYS A 303 25.13 -9.49 11.51
C LYS A 303 24.84 -10.63 10.54
N LYS A 304 25.85 -11.33 10.04
CA LYS A 304 25.66 -12.43 9.08
C LYS A 304 24.88 -13.60 9.68
N GLU A 305 24.80 -13.71 11.00
CA GLU A 305 24.24 -14.87 11.68
C GLU A 305 22.71 -14.88 11.73
N HIS A 306 22.05 -13.72 11.73
CA HIS A 306 20.59 -13.60 11.72
C HIS A 306 20.17 -12.19 11.32
N PHE A 307 19.00 -12.04 10.71
CA PHE A 307 18.33 -10.75 10.72
C PHE A 307 17.63 -10.54 12.06
N TYR A 308 17.52 -9.29 12.47
CA TYR A 308 17.09 -8.92 13.81
C TYR A 308 15.94 -7.91 13.76
N ILE A 309 14.87 -8.17 14.49
CA ILE A 309 13.77 -7.24 14.71
C ILE A 309 13.67 -6.95 16.21
N SER A 310 13.75 -5.67 16.60
CA SER A 310 13.46 -5.25 17.97
C SER A 310 12.06 -4.67 18.04
N ILE A 311 11.26 -5.14 18.99
CA ILE A 311 9.95 -4.59 19.34
C ILE A 311 10.06 -4.00 20.75
N GLN A 312 9.84 -2.70 20.86
CA GLN A 312 9.94 -1.95 22.09
C GLN A 312 8.55 -1.53 22.54
N LEU A 313 8.17 -1.90 23.77
CA LEU A 313 6.89 -1.54 24.38
C LEU A 313 7.00 -0.22 25.14
N VAL A 314 5.86 0.43 25.32
CA VAL A 314 5.67 1.56 26.24
C VAL A 314 5.61 1.08 27.70
N LEU A 315 5.18 -0.16 27.95
CA LEU A 315 5.01 -0.75 29.29
C LEU A 315 6.38 -1.06 29.95
N GLU A 316 6.51 -0.75 31.24
CA GLU A 316 7.66 -1.16 32.06
C GLU A 316 7.61 -2.66 32.38
N SER A 317 8.75 -3.27 32.71
CA SER A 317 8.81 -4.72 32.97
C SER A 317 8.05 -5.20 34.21
N THR A 318 7.59 -4.26 35.03
CA THR A 318 6.81 -4.45 36.26
C THR A 318 5.33 -4.17 36.07
N ASP A 319 4.91 -3.72 34.88
CA ASP A 319 3.50 -3.43 34.58
C ASP A 319 2.68 -4.73 34.64
N PRO A 320 1.52 -4.74 35.33
CA PRO A 320 0.72 -5.96 35.49
C PRO A 320 0.21 -6.54 34.17
N ASP A 321 0.03 -5.71 33.14
CA ASP A 321 -0.54 -6.14 31.85
C ASP A 321 0.54 -6.62 30.87
N ILE A 322 1.83 -6.49 31.22
CA ILE A 322 2.91 -6.74 30.27
C ILE A 322 2.98 -8.19 29.79
N GLU A 323 2.70 -9.16 30.67
CA GLU A 323 2.77 -10.59 30.30
C GLU A 323 1.74 -10.91 29.21
N GLU A 324 0.48 -10.47 29.38
CA GLU A 324 -0.59 -10.67 28.41
C GLU A 324 -0.29 -9.97 27.07
N VAL A 325 0.23 -8.73 27.11
CA VAL A 325 0.61 -8.00 25.91
C VAL A 325 1.76 -8.69 25.17
N VAL A 326 2.78 -9.15 25.88
CA VAL A 326 3.94 -9.86 25.29
C VAL A 326 3.51 -11.19 24.67
N GLU A 327 2.66 -11.98 25.33
CA GLU A 327 2.15 -13.25 24.80
C GLU A 327 1.31 -13.04 23.52
N SER A 328 0.48 -12.00 23.50
CA SER A 328 -0.33 -11.66 22.32
C SER A 328 0.51 -11.25 21.12
N ILE A 329 1.55 -10.41 21.34
CA ILE A 329 2.50 -10.01 20.30
C ILE A 329 3.32 -11.22 19.83
N GLU A 330 3.83 -12.04 20.75
CA GLU A 330 4.60 -13.24 20.44
C GLU A 330 3.82 -14.15 19.51
N LYS A 331 2.60 -14.51 19.89
CA LYS A 331 1.74 -15.38 19.09
C LYS A 331 1.45 -14.77 17.72
N THR A 332 1.12 -13.48 17.67
CA THR A 332 0.83 -12.78 16.40
C THR A 332 2.04 -12.82 15.45
N VAL A 333 3.24 -12.57 15.97
CA VAL A 333 4.48 -12.57 15.17
C VAL A 333 4.87 -13.99 14.78
N GLN A 334 4.74 -14.96 15.68
CA GLN A 334 5.06 -16.36 15.41
C GLN A 334 4.13 -16.95 14.34
N ASP A 335 2.82 -16.77 14.48
CA ASP A 335 1.82 -17.21 13.49
C ASP A 335 2.11 -16.62 12.08
N PHE A 336 2.59 -15.38 12.02
CA PHE A 336 3.02 -14.74 10.78
C PHE A 336 4.29 -15.36 10.21
N LEU A 337 5.34 -15.50 11.02
CA LEU A 337 6.64 -16.03 10.58
C LEU A 337 6.57 -17.52 10.17
N GLU A 338 5.61 -18.27 10.73
CA GLU A 338 5.33 -19.66 10.39
C GLU A 338 4.36 -19.81 9.19
N SER A 339 3.85 -18.72 8.62
CA SER A 339 2.99 -18.77 7.44
C SER A 339 3.76 -19.18 6.18
N ASP A 340 3.09 -19.87 5.25
CA ASP A 340 3.70 -20.32 3.98
C ASP A 340 4.37 -19.17 3.19
N ASP A 341 3.74 -17.98 3.19
CA ASP A 341 4.24 -16.80 2.49
C ASP A 341 5.51 -16.22 3.15
N ALA A 342 5.51 -16.13 4.50
CA ALA A 342 6.69 -15.68 5.23
C ALA A 342 7.83 -16.70 5.12
N LEU A 343 7.53 -17.99 5.27
CA LEU A 343 8.51 -19.08 5.12
C LEU A 343 9.13 -19.11 3.71
N THR A 344 8.36 -18.80 2.67
CA THR A 344 8.91 -18.67 1.30
C THR A 344 9.96 -17.55 1.20
N SER A 345 9.82 -16.49 1.99
CA SER A 345 10.76 -15.36 2.02
C SER A 345 11.92 -15.55 3.01
N ILE A 346 11.68 -16.23 4.14
CA ILE A 346 12.70 -16.58 5.14
C ILE A 346 13.61 -17.69 4.62
N GLN A 347 13.04 -18.71 3.98
CA GLN A 347 13.75 -19.92 3.57
C GLN A 347 14.47 -20.54 4.79
N ASP A 348 15.78 -20.78 4.68
CA ASP A 348 16.61 -21.35 5.76
C ASP A 348 17.38 -20.29 6.55
N GLU A 349 17.10 -19.00 6.34
CA GLU A 349 17.78 -17.91 7.01
C GLU A 349 17.38 -17.82 8.48
N LYS A 350 18.36 -17.53 9.32
CA LYS A 350 18.16 -17.38 10.75
C LYS A 350 17.61 -16.01 11.10
N TYR A 351 16.77 -15.97 12.13
CA TYR A 351 16.17 -14.74 12.60
C TYR A 351 16.08 -14.62 14.11
N GLN A 352 15.98 -13.38 14.57
CA GLN A 352 15.70 -13.09 15.96
C GLN A 352 14.76 -11.88 16.08
N VAL A 353 13.58 -12.11 16.66
CA VAL A 353 12.67 -11.06 17.09
C VAL A 353 12.78 -10.92 18.60
N VAL A 354 13.04 -9.72 19.10
CA VAL A 354 13.17 -9.45 20.53
C VAL A 354 12.11 -8.45 20.98
N ILE A 355 11.29 -8.85 21.94
CA ILE A 355 10.29 -7.99 22.58
C ILE A 355 10.89 -7.47 23.90
N SER A 356 10.92 -6.16 24.09
CA SER A 356 11.46 -5.50 25.28
C SER A 356 10.49 -4.48 25.86
N SER A 357 10.46 -4.37 27.19
CA SER A 357 9.74 -3.35 27.96
C SER A 357 10.45 -1.99 27.89
N SER A 358 9.78 -0.89 28.26
CA SER A 358 10.30 0.49 28.17
C SER A 358 11.59 0.73 28.97
N ASP A 359 11.80 -0.01 30.05
CA ASP A 359 13.05 -0.07 30.84
C ASP A 359 14.15 -0.94 30.18
N LYS A 360 13.96 -1.36 28.93
CA LYS A 360 14.87 -2.16 28.08
C LYS A 360 15.12 -3.57 28.58
N LYS A 361 14.29 -4.09 29.48
CA LYS A 361 14.34 -5.50 29.86
C LYS A 361 13.81 -6.34 28.69
N LYS A 362 14.57 -7.36 28.33
CA LYS A 362 14.15 -8.35 27.34
C LYS A 362 13.05 -9.21 27.95
N MET A 363 11.87 -9.18 27.34
CA MET A 363 10.70 -9.92 27.79
C MET A 363 10.58 -11.26 27.06
N LYS A 364 10.79 -11.26 25.73
CA LYS A 364 10.70 -12.48 24.91
C LYS A 364 11.64 -12.44 23.72
N VAL A 365 11.98 -13.63 23.21
CA VAL A 365 12.79 -13.84 22.01
C VAL A 365 12.14 -14.93 21.15
N ILE A 366 11.92 -14.63 19.88
CA ILE A 366 11.44 -15.55 18.85
C ILE A 366 12.58 -15.77 17.85
N SER A 367 12.89 -17.02 17.53
CA SER A 367 14.01 -17.37 16.62
C SER A 367 13.82 -18.77 16.04
N ASN A 368 14.42 -19.02 14.88
CA ASN A 368 14.55 -20.35 14.24
C ASN A 368 15.98 -20.90 14.23
#